data_AF-A0A6I1KLW9-F1
#
_entry.id   AF-A0A6I1KLW9-F1
#
_cell.length_a   1.000
_cell.length_b   1.000
_cell.length_c   1.000
_cell.angle_alpha   90.00
_cell.angle_beta   90.00
_cell.angle_gamma   90.00
#
_symmetry.space_group_name_H-M   'P 1'
#
loop_
_entity.id
_entity.type
_entity.pdbx_description
1 polymer ?
#
loop_
_entity_poly.entity_id
_entity_poly.type
_entity_poly.pdbx_seq_one_letter_code
_entity_poly.pdbx_strand_id
1 'polypeptide(L)'
;MSCAPTWRRFRDRKNPSDIAASVRQRLLNMAKDHGEDFQLVLTRFVLERLLYRLGRSQFRDQFILKGAMLFSLWGGTPHRATRDIDLLGFGESAVARLVQIFQDVCLTRVEEDGVAFLPESVRGIEIREDQEYDGVRITLEARLGKAWIPVRVDIGFGDAVTPAADYAEYPTTLGFPAPYLRIYPRETVVAEKFQAMVYLGMANSRMKDFYDLRIMGKTFPFEGETAGTAH
;
A
#
# COMPACT_ATOMS: atom_id res chain seq x y z
N MET A 1 35.21 -53.33 -10.79
CA MET A 1 33.73 -53.26 -10.86
C MET A 1 33.26 -52.56 -9.58
N SER A 2 33.26 -51.22 -9.56
CA SER A 2 32.08 -50.34 -9.68
C SER A 2 30.94 -50.69 -8.71
N CYS A 3 30.69 -49.84 -7.71
CA CYS A 3 29.43 -49.09 -7.57
C CYS A 3 29.53 -48.07 -6.42
N ALA A 4 29.18 -46.81 -6.69
CA ALA A 4 29.08 -45.72 -5.72
C ALA A 4 27.63 -45.54 -5.25
N PRO A 5 27.34 -45.04 -4.03
CA PRO A 5 26.02 -44.55 -3.70
C PRO A 5 25.92 -43.02 -3.93
N THR A 6 25.00 -42.71 -4.83
CA THR A 6 24.31 -41.46 -5.14
C THR A 6 24.18 -40.42 -4.02
N TRP A 7 24.71 -39.22 -4.28
CA TRP A 7 24.35 -37.98 -3.58
C TRP A 7 22.94 -37.54 -3.98
N ARG A 8 21.97 -37.61 -3.07
CA ARG A 8 20.67 -36.93 -3.25
C ARG A 8 20.85 -35.44 -2.95
N ARG A 9 20.74 -34.61 -4.00
CA ARG A 9 20.59 -33.15 -3.88
C ARG A 9 19.35 -32.83 -3.05
N PHE A 10 19.55 -32.37 -1.82
CA PHE A 10 18.54 -31.56 -1.14
C PHE A 10 18.55 -30.17 -1.77
N ARG A 11 17.38 -29.80 -2.31
CA ARG A 11 17.10 -28.56 -3.02
C ARG A 11 17.37 -27.35 -2.11
N ASP A 12 18.09 -26.39 -2.65
CA ASP A 12 18.47 -25.12 -2.02
C ASP A 12 17.28 -24.42 -1.37
N ARG A 13 17.27 -24.33 -0.03
CA ARG A 13 16.60 -23.21 0.63
C ARG A 13 17.47 -21.99 0.34
N LYS A 14 17.09 -21.18 -0.65
CA LYS A 14 17.74 -19.88 -0.88
C LYS A 14 17.77 -19.13 0.44
N ASN A 15 18.96 -18.75 0.90
CA ASN A 15 19.09 -17.92 2.09
C ASN A 15 18.28 -16.62 1.88
N PRO A 16 17.65 -16.05 2.92
CA PRO A 16 16.91 -14.79 2.80
C PRO A 16 17.74 -13.67 2.16
N SER A 17 19.07 -13.68 2.37
CA SER A 17 20.02 -12.77 1.71
C SER A 17 20.06 -12.92 0.18
N ASP A 18 19.90 -14.14 -0.33
CA ASP A 18 19.93 -14.46 -1.76
C ASP A 18 18.62 -14.05 -2.45
N ILE A 19 17.48 -14.28 -1.78
CA ILE A 19 16.17 -13.80 -2.25
C ILE A 19 16.15 -12.27 -2.29
N ALA A 20 16.57 -11.59 -1.21
CA ALA A 20 16.60 -10.14 -1.15
C ALA A 20 17.50 -9.52 -2.23
N ALA A 21 18.67 -10.10 -2.49
CA ALA A 21 19.57 -9.66 -3.57
C ALA A 21 18.93 -9.87 -4.95
N SER A 22 18.32 -11.03 -5.18
CA SER A 22 17.62 -11.36 -6.44
C SER A 22 16.45 -10.41 -6.71
N VAL A 23 15.60 -10.16 -5.70
CA VAL A 23 14.48 -9.23 -5.77
C VAL A 23 14.98 -7.81 -6.06
N ARG A 24 15.99 -7.33 -5.33
CA ARG A 24 16.57 -6.00 -5.56
C ARG A 24 17.13 -5.85 -6.98
N GLN A 25 17.77 -6.88 -7.53
CA GLN A 25 18.27 -6.85 -8.90
C GLN A 25 17.13 -6.81 -9.93
N ARG A 26 16.06 -7.58 -9.73
CA ARG A 26 14.87 -7.55 -10.59
C ARG A 26 14.20 -6.18 -10.58
N LEU A 27 14.06 -5.56 -9.41
CA LEU A 27 13.53 -4.20 -9.27
C LEU A 27 14.44 -3.16 -9.97
N LEU A 28 15.76 -3.33 -9.90
CA LEU A 28 16.71 -2.44 -10.58
C LEU A 28 16.60 -2.54 -12.10
N ASN A 29 16.44 -3.75 -12.63
CA ASN A 29 16.24 -3.97 -14.05
C ASN A 29 14.93 -3.32 -14.51
N MET A 30 13.82 -3.56 -13.79
CA MET A 30 12.53 -2.96 -14.09
C MET A 30 12.58 -1.42 -14.08
N ALA A 31 13.25 -0.82 -13.09
CA ALA A 31 13.43 0.63 -13.02
C ALA A 31 14.16 1.18 -14.26
N LYS A 32 15.21 0.49 -14.73
CA LYS A 32 15.94 0.87 -15.94
C LYS A 32 15.10 0.70 -17.20
N ASP A 33 14.42 -0.43 -17.33
CA ASP A 33 13.63 -0.76 -18.52
C ASP A 33 12.46 0.21 -18.70
N HIS A 34 11.86 0.70 -17.61
CA HIS A 34 10.73 1.62 -17.63
C HIS A 34 11.13 3.10 -17.46
N GLY A 35 12.41 3.40 -17.25
CA GLY A 35 12.88 4.77 -16.97
C GLY A 35 12.34 5.35 -15.65
N GLU A 36 12.00 4.49 -14.68
CA GLU A 36 11.50 4.88 -13.36
C GLU A 36 12.66 5.12 -12.37
N ASP A 37 12.43 6.00 -11.40
CA ASP A 37 13.35 6.17 -10.27
C ASP A 37 13.39 4.87 -9.43
N PHE A 38 14.60 4.34 -9.23
CA PHE A 38 14.78 3.06 -8.55
C PHE A 38 14.32 3.10 -7.08
N GLN A 39 14.43 4.23 -6.38
CA GLN A 39 13.93 4.34 -5.00
C GLN A 39 12.41 4.27 -4.96
N LEU A 40 11.73 4.88 -5.94
CA LEU A 40 10.27 4.79 -6.04
C LEU A 40 9.80 3.35 -6.29
N VAL A 41 10.52 2.60 -7.13
CA VAL A 41 10.27 1.18 -7.36
C VAL A 41 10.50 0.35 -6.10
N LEU A 42 11.58 0.60 -5.36
CA LEU A 42 11.86 -0.05 -4.08
C LEU A 42 10.75 0.21 -3.05
N THR A 43 10.37 1.48 -2.88
CA THR A 43 9.29 1.88 -1.96
C THR A 43 7.99 1.20 -2.35
N ARG A 44 7.57 1.27 -3.62
CA ARG A 44 6.34 0.62 -4.10
C ARG A 44 6.30 -0.86 -3.75
N PHE A 45 7.37 -1.58 -4.05
CA PHE A 45 7.48 -3.00 -3.72
C PHE A 45 7.37 -3.27 -2.21
N VAL A 46 8.03 -2.46 -1.37
CA VAL A 46 7.95 -2.59 0.09
C VAL A 46 6.53 -2.32 0.59
N LEU A 47 5.86 -1.27 0.10
CA LEU A 47 4.47 -0.97 0.48
C LEU A 47 3.52 -2.12 0.11
N GLU A 48 3.67 -2.69 -1.08
CA GLU A 48 2.93 -3.89 -1.50
C GLU A 48 3.15 -5.07 -0.55
N ARG A 49 4.39 -5.29 -0.10
CA ARG A 49 4.72 -6.39 0.82
C ARG A 49 4.22 -6.15 2.25
N LEU A 50 4.08 -4.89 2.66
CA LEU A 50 3.41 -4.55 3.92
C LEU A 50 1.89 -4.78 3.83
N LEU A 51 1.26 -4.34 2.73
CA LEU A 51 -0.16 -4.60 2.48
C LEU A 51 -0.47 -6.11 2.40
N TYR A 52 0.44 -6.90 1.82
CA TYR A 52 0.31 -8.35 1.80
C TYR A 52 0.27 -8.91 3.22
N ARG A 53 1.21 -8.51 4.09
CA ARG A 53 1.21 -8.90 5.50
C ARG A 53 -0.04 -8.44 6.22
N LEU A 54 -0.50 -7.21 5.99
CA LEU A 54 -1.75 -6.70 6.57
C LEU A 54 -2.96 -7.57 6.18
N GLY A 55 -3.11 -7.89 4.89
CA GLY A 55 -4.18 -8.77 4.40
C GLY A 55 -4.09 -10.22 4.88
N ARG A 56 -2.90 -10.67 5.30
CA ARG A 56 -2.69 -12.00 5.91
C ARG A 56 -2.80 -11.99 7.44
N SER A 57 -2.89 -10.82 8.06
CA SER A 57 -2.98 -10.65 9.51
C SER A 57 -4.42 -10.73 10.01
N GLN A 58 -4.58 -10.91 11.33
CA GLN A 58 -5.86 -10.80 12.01
C GLN A 58 -6.48 -9.39 11.96
N PHE A 59 -5.72 -8.38 11.55
CA PHE A 59 -6.15 -6.98 11.50
C PHE A 59 -6.69 -6.57 10.14
N ARG A 60 -6.72 -7.47 9.14
CA ARG A 60 -7.22 -7.19 7.79
C ARG A 60 -8.56 -6.45 7.78
N ASP A 61 -9.49 -6.87 8.63
CA ASP A 61 -10.85 -6.34 8.66
C ASP A 61 -10.98 -5.08 9.53
N GLN A 62 -9.89 -4.58 10.11
CA GLN A 62 -9.84 -3.30 10.83
C GLN A 62 -9.45 -2.14 9.91
N PHE A 63 -9.05 -2.41 8.66
CA PHE A 63 -8.61 -1.37 7.74
C PHE A 63 -9.29 -1.48 6.38
N ILE A 64 -9.35 -0.36 5.67
CA ILE A 64 -9.68 -0.27 4.25
C ILE A 64 -8.59 0.58 3.59
N LEU A 65 -8.00 0.08 2.50
CA LEU A 65 -7.02 0.83 1.72
C LEU A 65 -7.71 1.96 0.94
N LYS A 66 -7.15 3.16 1.04
CA LYS A 66 -7.59 4.35 0.31
C LYS A 66 -6.43 5.06 -0.38
N GLY A 67 -6.70 6.26 -0.91
CA GLY A 67 -5.66 7.16 -1.41
C GLY A 67 -4.97 6.68 -2.70
N ALA A 68 -3.74 7.17 -2.89
CA ALA A 68 -3.08 7.12 -4.19
C ALA A 68 -2.68 5.70 -4.64
N MET A 69 -2.56 4.73 -3.73
CA MET A 69 -2.24 3.35 -4.09
C MET A 69 -3.36 2.71 -4.93
N LEU A 70 -4.62 3.12 -4.76
CA LEU A 70 -5.76 2.55 -5.50
C LEU A 70 -5.71 2.79 -7.00
N PHE A 71 -4.98 3.81 -7.49
CA PHE A 71 -4.81 4.03 -8.93
C PHE A 71 -4.16 2.84 -9.64
N SER A 72 -3.30 2.10 -8.94
CA SER A 72 -2.66 0.89 -9.48
C SER A 72 -3.69 -0.20 -9.84
N LEU A 73 -4.82 -0.27 -9.14
CA LEU A 73 -5.91 -1.23 -9.41
C LEU A 73 -6.71 -0.88 -10.67
N TRP A 74 -6.65 0.37 -11.11
CA TRP A 74 -7.55 0.90 -12.14
C TRP A 74 -6.85 1.10 -13.48
N GLY A 75 -5.64 0.53 -13.63
CA GLY A 75 -4.86 0.64 -14.86
C GLY A 75 -4.36 2.05 -15.15
N GLY A 76 -4.51 2.99 -14.22
CA GLY A 76 -3.95 4.32 -14.32
C GLY A 76 -2.49 4.31 -13.90
N THR A 77 -1.62 4.97 -14.66
CA THR A 77 -0.28 5.30 -14.18
C THR A 77 -0.45 6.36 -13.10
N PRO A 78 -0.08 6.11 -11.82
CA PRO A 78 -0.19 7.13 -10.79
C PRO A 78 0.60 8.37 -11.21
N HIS A 79 -0.01 9.56 -11.14
CA HIS A 79 0.68 10.83 -11.44
C HIS A 79 1.87 11.11 -10.51
N ARG A 80 1.91 10.39 -9.38
CA ARG A 80 2.99 10.36 -8.43
C ARG A 80 3.22 8.91 -8.03
N ALA A 81 4.47 8.48 -7.98
CA ALA A 81 4.78 7.24 -7.28
C ALA A 81 4.39 7.40 -5.80
N THR A 82 3.42 6.60 -5.36
CA THR A 82 2.94 6.59 -3.99
C THR A 82 4.07 6.19 -3.04
N ARG A 83 4.23 6.95 -1.94
CA ARG A 83 5.35 6.77 -0.98
C ARG A 83 4.88 6.28 0.39
N ASP A 84 3.58 6.11 0.52
CA ASP A 84 2.80 5.99 1.75
C ASP A 84 1.60 5.09 1.51
N ILE A 85 1.13 4.44 2.56
CA ILE A 85 -0.14 3.72 2.56
C ILE A 85 -1.16 4.60 3.27
N ASP A 86 -2.29 4.87 2.63
CA ASP A 86 -3.42 5.54 3.26
C ASP A 86 -4.49 4.50 3.63
N LEU A 87 -4.90 4.47 4.89
CA LEU A 87 -5.92 3.56 5.40
C LEU A 87 -7.06 4.34 6.05
N LEU A 88 -8.27 3.80 5.95
CA LEU A 88 -9.34 4.06 6.91
C LEU A 88 -9.30 2.97 7.98
N GLY A 89 -9.16 3.36 9.24
CA GLY A 89 -9.17 2.46 10.40
C GLY A 89 -10.55 2.34 11.05
N PHE A 90 -10.83 1.18 11.63
CA PHE A 90 -12.02 0.89 12.43
C PHE A 90 -11.63 0.39 13.82
N GLY A 91 -12.35 0.83 14.85
CA GLY A 91 -12.08 0.46 16.24
C GLY A 91 -11.28 1.53 16.99
N GLU A 92 -10.35 1.10 17.83
CA GLU A 92 -9.59 2.00 18.71
C GLU A 92 -8.50 2.76 17.94
N SER A 93 -8.57 4.10 17.98
CA SER A 93 -7.64 5.01 17.30
C SER A 93 -6.39 5.38 18.13
N ALA A 94 -6.23 4.79 19.32
CA ALA A 94 -5.11 5.10 20.20
C ALA A 94 -3.76 4.78 19.52
N VAL A 95 -2.84 5.75 19.50
CA VAL A 95 -1.53 5.62 18.84
C VAL A 95 -0.78 4.36 19.32
N ALA A 96 -0.77 4.10 20.62
CA ALA A 96 -0.10 2.93 21.19
C ALA A 96 -0.69 1.60 20.65
N ARG A 97 -2.01 1.55 20.45
CA ARG A 97 -2.68 0.38 19.90
C ARG A 97 -2.29 0.15 18.44
N LEU A 98 -2.30 1.21 17.64
CA LEU A 98 -1.92 1.14 16.23
C LEU A 98 -0.44 0.78 16.06
N VAL A 99 0.46 1.30 16.91
CA VAL A 99 1.86 0.88 16.93
C VAL A 99 1.97 -0.63 17.18
N GLN A 100 1.27 -1.17 18.17
CA GLN A 100 1.27 -2.61 18.43
C GLN A 100 0.73 -3.42 17.24
N ILE A 101 -0.37 -2.97 16.61
CA ILE A 101 -0.93 -3.61 15.42
C ILE A 101 0.12 -3.68 14.32
N PHE A 102 0.80 -2.57 14.02
CA PHE A 102 1.79 -2.55 12.95
C PHE A 102 3.07 -3.35 13.28
N GLN A 103 3.43 -3.47 14.57
CA GLN A 103 4.46 -4.41 15.01
C GLN A 103 4.06 -5.86 14.70
N ASP A 104 2.83 -6.25 15.01
CA ASP A 104 2.31 -7.58 14.75
C ASP A 104 2.17 -7.85 13.24
N VAL A 105 1.78 -6.84 12.45
CA VAL A 105 1.74 -6.92 10.98
C VAL A 105 3.14 -7.18 10.42
N CYS A 106 4.18 -6.50 10.93
CA CYS A 106 5.57 -6.76 10.52
C CYS A 106 6.00 -8.21 10.77
N LEU A 107 5.48 -8.82 11.85
CA LEU A 107 5.79 -10.19 12.27
C LEU A 107 4.89 -11.25 11.62
N THR A 108 3.94 -10.86 10.78
CA THR A 108 3.01 -11.79 10.12
C THR A 108 3.79 -12.75 9.23
N ARG A 109 3.62 -14.06 9.46
CA ARG A 109 4.31 -15.12 8.71
C ARG A 109 3.75 -15.21 7.29
N VAL A 110 4.63 -15.03 6.32
CA VAL A 110 4.35 -15.08 4.89
C VAL A 110 5.47 -15.83 4.16
N GLU A 111 5.25 -16.15 2.89
CA GLU A 111 6.30 -16.66 2.01
C GLU A 111 7.43 -15.63 1.87
N GLU A 112 8.67 -16.12 1.73
CA GLU A 112 9.86 -15.28 1.60
C GLU A 112 9.76 -14.34 0.39
N ASP A 113 9.68 -13.04 0.64
CA ASP A 113 9.62 -11.97 -0.36
C ASP A 113 10.86 -11.08 -0.37
N GLY A 114 11.86 -11.40 0.47
CA GLY A 114 13.12 -10.69 0.60
C GLY A 114 13.04 -9.39 1.41
N VAL A 115 11.86 -9.00 1.91
CA VAL A 115 11.69 -7.80 2.73
C VAL A 115 11.68 -8.16 4.21
N ALA A 116 12.59 -7.55 4.97
CA ALA A 116 12.58 -7.61 6.42
C ALA A 116 12.03 -6.30 7.00
N PHE A 117 10.82 -6.32 7.54
CA PHE A 117 10.29 -5.21 8.32
C PHE A 117 10.84 -5.25 9.74
N LEU A 118 11.08 -4.08 10.35
CA LEU A 118 11.66 -3.95 11.68
C LEU A 118 10.59 -3.50 12.70
N PRO A 119 9.96 -4.42 13.45
CA PRO A 119 8.89 -4.07 14.41
C PRO A 119 9.33 -3.05 15.47
N GLU A 120 10.58 -3.14 15.92
CA GLU A 120 11.17 -2.24 16.90
C GLU A 120 11.29 -0.78 16.41
N SER A 121 11.23 -0.56 15.09
CA SER A 121 11.26 0.76 14.46
C SER A 121 9.88 1.43 14.38
N VAL A 122 8.79 0.69 14.64
CA VAL A 122 7.42 1.21 14.49
C VAL A 122 7.18 2.33 15.50
N ARG A 123 6.84 3.52 15.01
CA ARG A 123 6.46 4.71 15.79
C ARG A 123 5.14 5.26 15.28
N GLY A 124 4.40 5.93 16.16
CA GLY A 124 3.14 6.55 15.82
C GLY A 124 3.04 7.97 16.39
N ILE A 125 2.39 8.85 15.65
CA ILE A 125 2.04 10.20 16.09
C ILE A 125 0.60 10.51 15.68
N GLU A 126 -0.11 11.28 16.51
CA GLU A 126 -1.38 11.87 16.09
C GLU A 126 -1.13 12.90 14.99
N ILE A 127 -2.01 12.90 13.99
CA ILE A 127 -2.06 13.92 12.95
C ILE A 127 -3.44 14.57 13.00
N ARG A 128 -3.46 15.89 13.06
CA ARG A 128 -4.69 16.68 12.95
C ARG A 128 -4.71 17.26 11.55
N GLU A 129 -5.64 16.80 10.72
CA GLU A 129 -5.97 17.52 9.49
C GLU A 129 -7.03 18.57 9.83
N ASP A 130 -7.04 19.69 9.12
CA ASP A 130 -7.88 20.88 9.40
C ASP A 130 -9.41 20.64 9.26
N GLN A 131 -9.87 19.38 9.19
CA GLN A 131 -11.27 18.98 9.14
C GLN A 131 -11.55 17.76 10.03
N GLU A 132 -12.28 18.02 11.12
CA GLU A 132 -13.21 17.15 11.88
C GLU A 132 -12.83 15.73 12.34
N TYR A 133 -11.69 15.14 11.95
CA TYR A 133 -11.26 13.82 12.43
C TYR A 133 -9.76 13.71 12.72
N ASP A 134 -9.44 13.15 13.89
CA ASP A 134 -8.07 12.82 14.30
C ASP A 134 -7.57 11.58 13.54
N GLY A 135 -6.40 11.68 12.93
CA GLY A 135 -5.71 10.57 12.29
C GLY A 135 -4.46 10.14 13.07
N VAL A 136 -3.89 9.00 12.68
CA VAL A 136 -2.60 8.54 13.20
C VAL A 136 -1.65 8.23 12.05
N ARG A 137 -0.45 8.80 12.11
CA ARG A 137 0.65 8.45 11.22
C ARG A 137 1.54 7.44 11.89
N ILE A 138 1.67 6.27 11.28
CA ILE A 138 2.63 5.24 11.62
C ILE A 138 3.86 5.33 10.70
N THR A 139 5.04 5.25 11.28
CA THR A 139 6.31 5.14 10.53
C THR A 139 7.05 3.90 10.98
N LEU A 140 7.68 3.20 10.05
CA LEU A 140 8.54 2.05 10.32
C LEU A 140 9.62 1.92 9.25
N GLU A 141 10.60 1.05 9.49
CA GLU A 141 11.68 0.75 8.58
C GLU A 141 11.58 -0.67 8.03
N ALA A 142 11.90 -0.80 6.74
CA ALA A 142 12.04 -2.08 6.06
C ALA A 142 13.43 -2.19 5.43
N ARG A 143 13.91 -3.42 5.28
CA ARG A 143 15.17 -3.74 4.63
C ARG A 143 14.95 -4.67 3.45
N LEU A 144 15.55 -4.32 2.32
CA LEU A 144 15.69 -5.20 1.15
C LEU A 144 17.18 -5.36 0.84
N GLY A 145 17.76 -6.43 1.38
CA GLY A 145 19.21 -6.66 1.36
C GLY A 145 19.95 -5.58 2.17
N LYS A 146 20.72 -4.72 1.48
CA LYS A 146 21.46 -3.61 2.09
C LYS A 146 20.69 -2.28 2.09
N ALA A 147 19.57 -2.19 1.40
CA ALA A 147 18.77 -0.96 1.33
C ALA A 147 17.88 -0.83 2.57
N TRP A 148 17.87 0.37 3.15
CA TRP A 148 16.91 0.78 4.19
C TRP A 148 15.83 1.61 3.51
N ILE A 149 14.57 1.21 3.71
CA ILE A 149 13.41 1.83 3.08
C ILE A 149 12.48 2.30 4.20
N PRO A 150 12.34 3.63 4.43
CA PRO A 150 11.35 4.14 5.35
C PRO A 150 9.95 3.91 4.77
N VAL A 151 9.01 3.54 5.64
CA VAL A 151 7.62 3.28 5.30
C VAL A 151 6.75 4.17 6.16
N ARG A 152 5.75 4.79 5.52
CA ARG A 152 4.74 5.63 6.16
C ARG A 152 3.36 5.04 5.91
N VAL A 153 2.55 5.00 6.95
CA VAL A 153 1.14 4.61 6.90
C VAL A 153 0.32 5.68 7.60
N ASP A 154 -0.57 6.32 6.87
CA ASP A 154 -1.48 7.33 7.41
C ASP A 154 -2.86 6.69 7.59
N ILE A 155 -3.42 6.81 8.79
CA ILE A 155 -4.66 6.15 9.18
C ILE A 155 -5.67 7.22 9.58
N GLY A 156 -6.71 7.38 8.77
CA GLY A 156 -7.87 8.19 9.11
C GLY A 156 -8.94 7.38 9.83
N PHE A 157 -9.88 8.06 10.48
CA PHE A 157 -11.01 7.47 11.18
C PHE A 157 -12.27 8.30 10.91
N GLY A 158 -13.45 7.68 10.97
CA GLY A 158 -14.74 8.38 10.92
C GLY A 158 -15.33 8.59 9.52
N ASP A 159 -14.58 8.29 8.45
CA ASP A 159 -15.09 8.45 7.08
C ASP A 159 -16.25 7.49 6.78
N ALA A 160 -17.35 8.04 6.27
CA ALA A 160 -18.43 7.25 5.69
C ALA A 160 -18.00 6.70 4.32
N VAL A 161 -18.12 5.39 4.11
CA VAL A 161 -17.76 4.75 2.83
C VAL A 161 -19.03 4.29 2.12
N THR A 162 -19.38 5.02 1.06
CA THR A 162 -20.53 4.73 0.20
C THR A 162 -20.10 4.72 -1.26
N PRO A 163 -20.39 3.65 -2.04
CA PRO A 163 -21.00 2.38 -1.62
C PRO A 163 -20.12 1.61 -0.62
N ALA A 164 -20.61 0.50 -0.07
CA ALA A 164 -19.82 -0.29 0.88
C ALA A 164 -18.49 -0.75 0.26
N ALA A 165 -17.40 -0.68 1.03
CA ALA A 165 -16.10 -1.18 0.59
C ALA A 165 -16.13 -2.70 0.36
N ASP A 166 -15.49 -3.13 -0.71
CA ASP A 166 -15.36 -4.54 -1.07
C ASP A 166 -13.87 -4.96 -1.06
N TYR A 167 -13.63 -6.28 -1.01
CA TYR A 167 -12.29 -6.83 -1.08
C TYR A 167 -11.79 -6.89 -2.51
N ALA A 168 -10.51 -6.56 -2.69
CA ALA A 168 -9.82 -6.70 -3.97
C ALA A 168 -8.42 -7.28 -3.80
N GLU A 169 -7.95 -7.94 -4.86
CA GLU A 169 -6.55 -8.31 -5.01
C GLU A 169 -5.75 -7.10 -5.51
N TYR A 170 -4.79 -6.64 -4.71
CA TYR A 170 -3.93 -5.53 -5.08
C TYR A 170 -2.82 -6.00 -6.05
N PRO A 171 -2.52 -5.26 -7.13
CA PRO A 171 -1.51 -5.64 -8.12
C PRO A 171 -0.11 -5.76 -7.52
N THR A 172 0.72 -6.66 -8.05
CA THR A 172 2.09 -6.88 -7.53
C THR A 172 3.16 -6.62 -8.58
N THR A 173 4.26 -5.98 -8.15
CA THR A 173 5.34 -5.56 -9.04
C THR A 173 6.14 -6.74 -9.64
N LEU A 174 6.36 -7.82 -8.87
CA LEU A 174 7.24 -8.93 -9.26
C LEU A 174 6.53 -10.30 -9.31
N GLY A 175 5.20 -10.32 -9.34
CA GLY A 175 4.40 -11.55 -9.37
C GLY A 175 4.40 -12.32 -8.05
N PHE A 176 4.67 -11.64 -6.93
CA PHE A 176 4.46 -12.22 -5.60
C PHE A 176 2.97 -12.34 -5.31
N PRO A 177 2.56 -13.16 -4.31
CA PRO A 177 1.17 -13.23 -3.88
C PRO A 177 0.56 -11.84 -3.63
N ALA A 178 -0.65 -11.66 -4.15
CA ALA A 178 -1.36 -10.39 -4.10
C ALA A 178 -1.86 -10.10 -2.67
N PRO A 179 -1.74 -8.85 -2.18
CA PRO A 179 -2.50 -8.39 -1.03
C PRO A 179 -3.99 -8.54 -1.30
N TYR A 180 -4.73 -9.08 -0.34
CA TYR A 180 -6.19 -9.18 -0.39
C TYR A 180 -6.78 -8.47 0.82
N LEU A 181 -7.42 -7.32 0.58
CA LEU A 181 -7.91 -6.40 1.62
C LEU A 181 -9.08 -5.58 1.07
N ARG A 182 -9.84 -4.96 1.98
CA ARG A 182 -10.90 -4.03 1.59
C ARG A 182 -10.27 -2.78 1.00
N ILE A 183 -10.90 -2.25 -0.04
CA ILE A 183 -10.48 -1.03 -0.72
C ILE A 183 -11.62 -0.02 -0.78
N TYR A 184 -11.31 1.28 -0.86
CA TYR A 184 -12.34 2.26 -1.18
C TYR A 184 -12.93 1.97 -2.56
N PRO A 185 -14.27 2.04 -2.70
CA PRO A 185 -14.90 2.08 -4.00
C PRO A 185 -14.38 3.26 -4.82
N ARG A 186 -14.41 3.10 -6.14
CA ARG A 186 -13.97 4.14 -7.08
C ARG A 186 -14.77 5.42 -6.89
N GLU A 187 -16.07 5.27 -6.69
CA GLU A 187 -17.05 6.34 -6.51
C GLU A 187 -16.70 7.18 -5.28
N THR A 188 -16.34 6.55 -4.16
CA THR A 188 -15.92 7.23 -2.93
C THR A 188 -14.64 8.03 -3.15
N VAL A 189 -13.66 7.47 -3.86
CA VAL A 189 -12.40 8.18 -4.17
C VAL A 189 -12.64 9.38 -5.09
N VAL A 190 -13.55 9.27 -6.06
CA VAL A 190 -13.97 10.41 -6.90
C VAL A 190 -14.66 11.48 -6.05
N ALA A 191 -15.57 11.09 -5.16
CA ALA A 191 -16.30 12.00 -4.29
C ALA A 191 -15.36 12.77 -3.37
N GLU A 192 -14.42 12.10 -2.68
CA GLU A 192 -13.42 12.76 -1.82
C GLU A 192 -12.58 13.78 -2.60
N LYS A 193 -12.10 13.40 -3.80
CA LYS A 193 -11.34 14.32 -4.66
C LYS A 193 -12.17 15.53 -5.08
N PHE A 194 -13.44 15.32 -5.43
CA PHE A 194 -14.34 16.40 -5.80
C PHE A 194 -14.66 17.32 -4.60
N GLN A 195 -14.97 16.75 -3.43
CA GLN A 195 -15.20 17.52 -2.20
C GLN A 195 -13.97 18.35 -1.83
N ALA A 196 -12.77 17.78 -1.88
CA ALA A 196 -11.53 18.52 -1.61
C ALA A 196 -11.34 19.69 -2.60
N MET A 197 -11.78 19.54 -3.85
CA MET A 197 -11.76 20.61 -4.85
C MET A 197 -12.79 21.71 -4.59
N VAL A 198 -14.00 21.35 -4.16
CA VAL A 198 -15.10 22.31 -3.91
C VAL A 198 -14.91 23.06 -2.58
N TYR A 199 -14.54 22.34 -1.52
CA TYR A 199 -14.41 22.90 -0.18
C TYR A 199 -13.23 23.88 -0.04
N LEU A 200 -12.15 23.69 -0.82
CA LEU A 200 -10.93 24.52 -0.76
C LEU A 200 -10.85 25.57 -1.88
N GLY A 201 -12.01 26.01 -2.38
CA GLY A 201 -12.16 26.90 -3.54
C GLY A 201 -11.16 28.06 -3.64
N MET A 202 -10.64 28.25 -4.85
CA MET A 202 -9.82 29.37 -5.37
C MET A 202 -8.48 29.72 -4.68
N ALA A 203 -8.09 29.10 -3.57
CA ALA A 203 -6.84 29.43 -2.88
C ALA A 203 -5.62 28.60 -3.31
N ASN A 204 -5.79 27.49 -4.02
CA ASN A 204 -4.67 26.63 -4.43
C ASN A 204 -4.88 26.07 -5.85
N SER A 205 -3.93 26.34 -6.75
CA SER A 205 -3.93 25.86 -8.14
C SER A 205 -3.64 24.36 -8.23
N ARG A 206 -4.60 23.53 -7.82
CA ARG A 206 -4.52 22.06 -7.89
C ARG A 206 -5.02 21.52 -9.25
N MET A 207 -4.36 21.90 -10.35
CA MET A 207 -4.59 21.30 -11.69
C MET A 207 -4.46 19.76 -11.72
N LYS A 208 -3.92 19.15 -10.66
CA LYS A 208 -3.56 17.73 -10.56
C LYS A 208 -4.76 16.85 -10.20
N ASP A 209 -5.61 17.29 -9.27
CA ASP A 209 -6.86 16.57 -8.93
C ASP A 209 -7.81 16.51 -10.14
N PHE A 210 -7.83 17.57 -10.96
CA PHE A 210 -8.52 17.58 -12.26
C PHE A 210 -8.00 16.52 -13.23
N TYR A 211 -6.69 16.22 -13.22
CA TYR A 211 -6.11 15.22 -14.09
C TYR A 211 -6.48 13.80 -13.63
N ASP A 212 -6.38 13.53 -12.32
CA ASP A 212 -6.79 12.26 -11.73
C ASP A 212 -8.25 11.95 -12.08
N LEU A 213 -9.15 12.92 -11.88
CA LEU A 213 -10.56 12.80 -12.25
C LEU A 213 -10.76 12.61 -13.77
N ARG A 214 -9.96 13.27 -14.60
CA ARG A 214 -10.03 13.09 -16.06
C ARG A 214 -9.58 11.71 -16.52
N ILE A 215 -8.56 11.12 -15.90
CA ILE A 215 -8.13 9.74 -16.19
C ILE A 215 -9.19 8.75 -15.72
N MET A 216 -9.74 8.96 -14.53
CA MET A 216 -10.83 8.14 -14.02
C MET A 216 -12.05 8.23 -14.96
N GLY A 217 -12.45 9.46 -15.35
CA GLY A 217 -13.56 9.77 -16.26
C GLY A 217 -13.43 9.24 -17.68
N LYS A 218 -12.20 8.99 -18.15
CA LYS A 218 -11.94 8.42 -19.48
C LYS A 218 -11.82 6.90 -19.47
N THR A 219 -11.47 6.30 -18.35
CA THR A 219 -11.18 4.86 -18.23
C THR A 219 -12.42 4.07 -17.82
N PHE A 220 -13.40 4.69 -17.17
CA PHE A 220 -14.60 4.00 -16.67
C PHE A 220 -15.89 4.81 -16.91
N PRO A 221 -16.99 4.17 -17.33
CA PRO A 221 -18.30 4.79 -17.31
C PRO A 221 -18.74 4.99 -15.85
N PHE A 222 -19.09 6.22 -15.48
CA PHE A 222 -19.69 6.54 -14.20
C PHE A 222 -21.21 6.58 -14.34
N GLU A 223 -21.92 5.83 -13.50
CA GLU A 223 -23.36 6.02 -13.31
C GLU A 223 -23.56 7.18 -12.33
N GLY A 224 -24.07 8.31 -12.84
CA GLY A 224 -24.11 9.59 -12.13
C GLY A 224 -25.01 9.63 -10.89
N GLU A 225 -25.84 8.63 -10.65
CA GLU A 225 -26.78 8.60 -9.50
C GLU A 225 -26.10 8.17 -8.19
N THR A 226 -25.03 7.37 -8.22
CA THR A 226 -24.36 6.86 -7.00
C THR A 226 -23.41 7.88 -6.35
N ALA A 227 -22.96 8.87 -7.11
CA ALA A 227 -22.03 9.91 -6.62
C ALA A 227 -22.72 11.01 -5.79
N GLY A 228 -24.06 11.09 -5.81
CA GLY A 228 -24.84 12.12 -5.11
C GLY A 228 -25.21 11.78 -3.66
N THR A 229 -24.95 10.55 -3.20
CA THR A 229 -25.40 10.05 -1.88
C THR A 229 -24.29 9.87 -0.85
N ALA A 230 -23.03 10.18 -1.19
CA ALA A 230 -21.93 10.21 -0.24
C ALA A 230 -21.91 11.57 0.48
N HIS A 231 -22.67 11.66 1.57
CA HIS A 231 -22.64 12.75 2.54
C HIS A 231 -22.25 12.22 3.92
#